data_AF-A0A7S1AI86-F1
#
_entry.id   AF-A0A7S1AI86-F1
#
_cell.length_a   1.000
_cell.length_b   1.000
_cell.length_c   1.000
_cell.angle_alpha   90.00
_cell.angle_beta   90.00
_cell.angle_gamma   90.00
#
_symmetry.space_group_name_H-M   'P 1'
#
loop_
_entity.id
_entity.type
_entity.pdbx_description
1 polymer ?
#
loop_
_entity_poly.entity_id
_entity_poly.type
_entity_poly.pdbx_seq_one_letter_code
_entity_poly.pdbx_strand_id
1 'polypeptide(L)'
;ESLLVSADDLVSFYVDAAWENNENVNGTRILSAARQLTLIEKLTKEAVCLGFSNITGAWISGTVAEYETMKEYLLNGFTGSERKYDIKAADEETILAQMAIVSSAWDALKPLIASIANEEDGWSDSHHLKDVVWASDQLLKAMDIAV
;
A
#
# COMPACT_ATOMS: atom_id res chain seq x y z
N GLU A 1 -20.94 0.98 -6.57
CA GLU A 1 -19.46 0.87 -6.67
C GLU A 1 -18.81 1.46 -5.44
N SER A 2 -17.70 0.89 -4.97
CA SER A 2 -16.99 1.44 -3.81
C SER A 2 -16.15 2.64 -4.23
N LEU A 3 -15.94 3.61 -3.33
CA LEU A 3 -15.10 4.79 -3.57
C LEU A 3 -13.68 4.41 -4.06
N LEU A 4 -13.17 3.26 -3.61
CA LEU A 4 -11.86 2.74 -3.96
C LEU A 4 -11.75 2.41 -5.46
N VAL A 5 -12.79 1.77 -6.01
CA VAL A 5 -12.83 1.44 -7.45
C VAL A 5 -12.89 2.72 -8.29
N SER A 6 -13.72 3.68 -7.89
CA SER A 6 -13.81 4.97 -8.59
C SER A 6 -12.51 5.78 -8.50
N ALA A 7 -11.76 5.67 -7.39
CA ALA A 7 -10.45 6.27 -7.26
C ALA A 7 -9.43 5.60 -8.19
N ASP A 8 -9.41 4.26 -8.26
CA ASP A 8 -8.54 3.51 -9.17
C ASP A 8 -8.80 3.87 -10.65
N ASP A 9 -10.06 4.04 -11.04
CA ASP A 9 -10.45 4.47 -12.39
C ASP A 9 -9.96 5.89 -12.69
N LEU A 10 -10.14 6.83 -11.74
CA LEU A 10 -9.68 8.21 -11.89
C LEU A 10 -8.15 8.29 -12.03
N VAL A 11 -7.41 7.49 -11.24
CA VAL A 11 -5.95 7.50 -11.32
C VAL A 11 -5.46 6.85 -12.61
N SER A 12 -6.15 5.82 -13.13
CA SER A 12 -5.86 5.26 -14.45
C SER A 12 -6.00 6.32 -15.55
N PHE A 13 -7.06 7.14 -15.50
CA PHE A 13 -7.25 8.27 -16.42
C PHE A 13 -6.11 9.30 -16.31
N TYR A 14 -5.62 9.57 -15.10
CA TYR A 14 -4.48 10.48 -14.90
C TYR A 14 -3.19 9.93 -15.54
N VAL A 15 -2.91 8.63 -15.39
CA VAL A 15 -1.72 8.00 -16.01
C VAL A 15 -1.81 8.10 -17.54
N ASP A 16 -2.97 7.80 -18.11
CA ASP A 16 -3.18 7.90 -19.56
C ASP A 16 -2.99 9.35 -20.05
N ALA A 17 -3.62 10.33 -19.39
CA ALA A 17 -3.49 11.74 -19.76
C ALA A 17 -2.06 12.29 -19.57
N ALA A 18 -1.34 11.84 -18.53
CA ALA A 18 0.06 12.23 -18.32
C ALA A 18 0.96 11.65 -19.41
N TRP A 19 0.74 10.39 -19.79
CA TRP A 19 1.47 9.71 -20.86
C TRP A 19 1.24 10.36 -22.23
N GLU A 20 -0.02 10.63 -22.58
CA GLU A 20 -0.39 11.29 -23.84
C GLU A 20 0.29 12.65 -24.02
N ASN A 21 0.50 13.39 -22.93
CA ASN A 21 1.18 14.68 -22.96
C ASN A 21 2.71 14.57 -22.93
N ASN A 22 3.27 13.62 -22.18
CA ASN A 22 4.71 13.41 -22.08
C ASN A 22 5.05 11.97 -21.65
N GLU A 23 5.49 11.15 -22.60
CA GLU A 23 5.84 9.75 -22.36
C GLU A 23 7.12 9.52 -21.52
N ASN A 24 7.73 10.59 -21.00
CA ASN A 24 8.85 10.51 -20.04
C ASN A 24 8.40 10.70 -18.59
N VAL A 25 7.11 10.94 -18.33
CA VAL A 25 6.60 11.05 -16.97
C VAL A 25 6.54 9.68 -16.30
N ASN A 26 6.98 9.60 -15.06
CA ASN A 26 6.88 8.40 -14.25
C ASN A 26 5.47 8.27 -13.62
N GLY A 27 4.41 8.40 -14.43
CA GLY A 27 3.02 8.44 -13.96
C GLY A 27 2.63 7.20 -13.17
N THR A 28 3.03 6.03 -13.66
CA THR A 28 2.78 4.74 -12.99
C THR A 28 3.54 4.62 -11.66
N ARG A 29 4.77 5.15 -11.56
CA ARG A 29 5.53 5.15 -10.29
C ARG A 29 4.80 5.97 -9.22
N ILE A 30 4.32 7.16 -9.57
CA ILE A 30 3.56 8.03 -8.64
C ILE A 30 2.26 7.36 -8.22
N LEU A 31 1.53 6.76 -9.17
CA LEU A 31 0.32 5.99 -8.87
C LEU A 31 0.62 4.83 -7.91
N SER A 32 1.65 4.02 -8.16
CA SER A 32 2.03 2.91 -7.29
C SER A 32 2.38 3.38 -5.88
N ALA A 33 3.03 4.53 -5.74
CA ALA A 33 3.31 5.14 -4.44
C ALA A 33 2.04 5.62 -3.74
N ALA A 34 1.13 6.31 -4.44
CA ALA A 34 -0.15 6.75 -3.90
C ALA A 34 -1.06 5.58 -3.49
N ARG A 35 -1.05 4.49 -4.26
CA ARG A 35 -1.82 3.27 -3.96
C ARG A 35 -1.37 2.62 -2.66
N GLN A 36 -0.10 2.75 -2.27
CA GLN A 36 0.36 2.27 -0.97
C GLN A 36 -0.36 2.94 0.19
N LEU A 37 -0.65 4.25 0.13
CA LEU A 37 -1.42 4.96 1.16
C LEU A 37 -2.81 4.32 1.33
N THR A 38 -3.52 4.12 0.21
CA THR A 38 -4.84 3.49 0.20
C THR A 38 -4.79 2.06 0.75
N LEU A 39 -3.75 1.29 0.43
CA LEU A 39 -3.59 -0.08 0.91
C LEU A 39 -3.32 -0.13 2.42
N ILE A 40 -2.57 0.83 2.97
CA ILE A 40 -2.35 0.93 4.42
C ILE A 40 -3.68 1.20 5.14
N GLU A 41 -4.47 2.18 4.67
CA GLU A 41 -5.78 2.47 5.26
C GLU A 41 -6.74 1.29 5.14
N LYS A 42 -6.73 0.60 3.99
CA LYS A 42 -7.51 -0.62 3.77
C LYS A 42 -7.10 -1.72 4.75
N LEU A 43 -5.81 -1.95 4.95
CA LEU A 43 -5.29 -2.92 5.94
C LEU A 43 -5.77 -2.59 7.35
N THR A 44 -5.67 -1.33 7.78
CA THR A 44 -6.13 -0.90 9.10
C THR A 44 -7.64 -1.15 9.26
N LYS A 45 -8.43 -0.82 8.25
CA LYS A 45 -9.87 -1.08 8.26
C LYS A 45 -10.18 -2.58 8.33
N GLU A 46 -9.53 -3.39 7.51
CA GLU A 46 -9.74 -4.84 7.49
C GLU A 46 -9.37 -5.47 8.83
N ALA A 47 -8.28 -5.04 9.46
CA ALA A 47 -7.87 -5.48 10.79
C ALA A 47 -8.90 -5.09 11.87
N VAL A 48 -9.38 -3.85 11.87
CA VAL A 48 -10.39 -3.37 12.84
C VAL A 48 -11.76 -4.03 12.63
N CYS A 49 -12.13 -4.32 11.38
CA CYS A 49 -13.43 -4.89 11.04
C CYS A 49 -13.44 -6.43 11.07
N LEU A 50 -12.30 -7.08 11.33
CA LEU A 50 -12.26 -8.52 11.60
C LEU A 50 -13.20 -8.82 12.78
N GLY A 51 -14.06 -9.83 12.63
CA GLY A 51 -15.06 -10.22 13.64
C GLY A 51 -16.36 -9.42 13.66
N PHE A 52 -16.36 -8.18 13.15
CA PHE A 52 -17.56 -7.34 13.04
C PHE A 52 -18.28 -7.44 11.69
N SER A 53 -17.63 -8.04 10.69
CA SER A 53 -18.09 -8.03 9.30
C SER A 53 -17.68 -9.31 8.57
N ASN A 54 -17.96 -9.36 7.26
CA ASN A 54 -17.55 -10.46 6.38
C ASN A 54 -16.06 -10.41 5.96
N ILE A 55 -15.24 -9.56 6.61
CA ILE A 55 -13.79 -9.56 6.42
C ILE A 55 -13.21 -10.86 6.97
N THR A 56 -12.25 -11.44 6.25
CA THR A 56 -11.56 -12.66 6.65
C THR A 56 -10.05 -12.41 6.69
N GLY A 57 -9.30 -13.24 7.44
CA GLY A 57 -7.84 -13.21 7.42
C GLY A 57 -7.24 -13.38 6.01
N ALA A 58 -7.95 -14.06 5.10
CA ALA A 58 -7.55 -14.17 3.70
C ALA A 58 -7.60 -12.84 2.93
N TRP A 59 -8.56 -11.97 3.25
CA TRP A 59 -8.66 -10.64 2.63
C TRP A 59 -7.52 -9.74 3.10
N ILE A 60 -7.25 -9.74 4.42
CA ILE A 60 -6.10 -9.05 5.00
C ILE A 60 -4.81 -9.53 4.33
N SER A 61 -4.62 -10.85 4.21
CA SER A 61 -3.44 -11.44 3.56
C SER A 61 -3.31 -11.03 2.09
N GLY A 62 -4.43 -10.90 1.37
CA GLY A 62 -4.45 -10.39 0.00
C GLY A 62 -4.00 -8.93 -0.09
N THR A 63 -4.51 -8.06 0.80
CA THR A 63 -4.09 -6.65 0.85
C THR A 63 -2.61 -6.51 1.27
N VAL A 64 -2.12 -7.36 2.18
CA VAL A 64 -0.69 -7.44 2.53
C VAL A 64 0.15 -7.76 1.29
N ALA A 65 -0.23 -8.80 0.54
CA ALA A 65 0.50 -9.20 -0.67
C ALA A 65 0.51 -8.11 -1.74
N GLU A 66 -0.61 -7.39 -1.89
CA GLU A 66 -0.72 -6.26 -2.83
C GLU A 66 0.21 -5.11 -2.42
N TYR A 67 0.25 -4.76 -1.13
CA TYR A 67 1.15 -3.73 -0.60
C TYR A 67 2.62 -4.10 -0.82
N GLU A 68 3.01 -5.34 -0.51
CA GLU A 68 4.40 -5.80 -0.67
C GLU A 68 4.83 -5.83 -2.14
N THR A 69 3.93 -6.24 -3.04
CA THR A 69 4.16 -6.21 -4.49
C THR A 69 4.44 -4.78 -4.97
N MET A 70 3.61 -3.80 -4.56
CA MET A 70 3.81 -2.40 -4.95
C MET A 70 5.10 -1.82 -4.38
N LYS A 71 5.45 -2.16 -3.13
CA LYS A 71 6.72 -1.77 -2.52
C LYS A 71 7.91 -2.31 -3.29
N GLU A 72 7.84 -3.56 -3.71
CA GLU A 72 8.89 -4.21 -4.51
C GLU A 72 9.03 -3.56 -5.90
N TYR A 73 7.91 -3.24 -6.57
CA TYR A 73 7.95 -2.54 -7.86
C TYR A 73 8.58 -1.16 -7.75
N LEU A 74 8.33 -0.40 -6.69
CA LEU A 74 8.95 0.91 -6.49
C LEU A 74 10.45 0.82 -6.22
N LEU A 75 10.90 -0.21 -5.49
CA LEU A 75 12.32 -0.41 -5.16
C LEU A 75 13.11 -0.94 -6.35
N ASN A 76 12.65 -2.06 -6.90
CA ASN A 76 13.40 -2.87 -7.86
C ASN A 76 13.03 -2.57 -9.32
N GLY A 77 11.98 -1.78 -9.52
CA GLY A 77 11.38 -1.56 -10.83
C GLY A 77 10.44 -2.70 -11.23
N PHE A 78 9.68 -2.44 -12.28
CA PHE A 78 8.72 -3.38 -12.85
C PHE A 78 8.57 -3.09 -14.34
N THR A 79 8.47 -4.15 -15.15
CA THR A 79 8.16 -4.03 -16.58
C THR A 79 6.71 -4.44 -16.79
N GLY A 80 5.90 -3.48 -17.22
CA GLY A 80 4.49 -3.70 -17.49
C GLY A 80 4.25 -4.34 -18.86
N SER A 81 2.97 -4.49 -19.21
CA SER A 81 2.58 -4.93 -20.55
C SER A 81 2.91 -3.90 -21.64
N GLU A 82 3.07 -2.64 -21.26
CA GLU A 82 3.37 -1.50 -22.13
C GLU A 82 4.30 -0.53 -21.40
N ARG A 83 5.05 0.28 -22.16
CA ARG A 83 6.02 1.24 -21.61
C ARG A 83 5.41 2.22 -20.62
N LYS A 84 4.14 2.57 -20.78
CA LYS A 84 3.42 3.45 -19.86
C LYS A 84 3.28 2.87 -18.45
N TYR A 85 3.31 1.55 -18.32
CA TYR A 85 3.21 0.83 -17.05
C TYR A 85 4.58 0.42 -16.47
N ASP A 86 5.67 0.78 -17.14
CA ASP A 86 7.00 0.51 -16.61
C ASP A 86 7.29 1.40 -15.41
N ILE A 87 7.89 0.80 -14.39
CA ILE A 87 8.41 1.49 -13.21
C ILE A 87 9.91 1.30 -13.23
N LYS A 88 10.66 2.40 -13.35
CA LYS A 88 12.11 2.37 -13.16
C LYS A 88 12.41 2.13 -11.68
N ALA A 89 13.40 1.29 -11.41
CA ALA A 89 13.95 1.11 -10.06
C ALA A 89 14.36 2.46 -9.45
N ALA A 90 14.14 2.60 -8.14
CA ALA A 90 14.62 3.76 -7.41
C ALA A 90 16.15 3.74 -7.34
N ASP A 91 16.79 4.78 -7.87
CA ASP A 91 18.25 4.96 -7.80
C ASP A 91 18.65 6.28 -7.13
N GLU A 92 17.67 7.10 -6.78
CA GLU A 92 17.88 8.36 -6.09
C GLU A 92 18.12 8.12 -4.60
N GLU A 93 19.28 8.56 -4.07
CA GLU A 93 19.69 8.32 -2.68
C GLU A 93 18.65 8.76 -1.64
N THR A 94 17.99 9.89 -1.88
CA THR A 94 16.92 10.42 -1.01
C THR A 94 15.68 9.54 -1.01
N ILE A 95 15.32 8.97 -2.18
CA ILE A 95 14.17 8.06 -2.29
C ILE A 95 14.52 6.71 -1.64
N LEU A 96 15.74 6.20 -1.83
CA LEU A 96 16.19 4.96 -1.19
C LEU A 96 16.21 5.10 0.34
N ALA A 97 16.71 6.22 0.86
CA ALA A 97 16.68 6.50 2.30
C ALA A 97 15.25 6.55 2.85
N GLN A 98 14.32 7.19 2.12
CA GLN A 98 12.93 7.24 2.53
C GLN A 98 12.25 5.86 2.46
N MET A 99 12.52 5.07 1.42
CA MET A 99 12.01 3.69 1.30
C MET A 99 12.55 2.76 2.40
N ALA A 100 13.74 3.04 2.94
CA ALA A 100 14.24 2.33 4.12
C ALA A 100 13.42 2.65 5.38
N ILE A 101 13.01 3.91 5.57
CA ILE A 101 12.12 4.31 6.67
C ILE A 101 10.74 3.65 6.51
N VAL A 102 10.16 3.70 5.31
CA VAL A 102 8.90 3.01 4.99
C VAL A 102 9.02 1.51 5.26
N SER A 103 10.14 0.89 4.85
CA SER A 103 10.39 -0.53 5.12
C SER A 103 10.45 -0.85 6.61
N SER A 104 11.14 -0.04 7.40
CA SER A 104 11.20 -0.24 8.85
C SER A 104 9.84 -0.07 9.53
N ALA A 105 9.02 0.89 9.08
CA ALA A 105 7.67 1.07 9.59
C ALA A 105 6.76 -0.11 9.21
N TRP A 106 6.91 -0.63 7.98
CA TRP A 106 6.20 -1.83 7.54
C TRP A 106 6.60 -3.07 8.36
N ASP A 107 7.89 -3.26 8.63
CA ASP A 107 8.39 -4.39 9.42
C ASP A 107 7.84 -4.40 10.85
N ALA A 108 7.48 -3.22 11.39
CA ALA A 108 6.78 -3.10 12.67
C ALA A 108 5.28 -3.42 12.58
N LEU A 109 4.60 -2.99 11.50
CA LEU A 109 3.16 -3.21 11.30
C LEU A 109 2.82 -4.65 10.89
N LYS A 110 3.61 -5.24 9.98
CA LYS A 110 3.35 -6.56 9.39
C LYS A 110 3.08 -7.67 10.42
N PRO A 111 3.88 -7.86 11.48
CA PRO A 111 3.60 -8.92 12.46
C PRO A 111 2.30 -8.69 13.24
N LEU A 112 1.90 -7.43 13.49
CA LEU A 112 0.64 -7.11 14.18
C LEU A 112 -0.57 -7.50 13.32
N ILE A 113 -0.52 -7.14 12.03
CA ILE A 113 -1.55 -7.52 11.05
C ILE A 113 -1.62 -9.04 10.90
N ALA A 114 -0.47 -9.73 10.83
CA ALA A 114 -0.43 -11.18 10.73
C ALA A 114 -1.01 -11.87 11.98
N SER A 115 -0.80 -11.31 13.17
CA SER A 115 -1.42 -11.83 14.40
C SER A 115 -2.94 -11.77 14.30
N ILE A 116 -3.48 -10.61 13.92
CA ILE A 116 -4.94 -10.40 13.75
C ILE A 116 -5.50 -11.33 12.68
N ALA A 117 -4.86 -11.43 11.51
CA ALA A 117 -5.34 -12.28 10.41
C ALA A 117 -5.42 -13.77 10.77
N ASN A 118 -4.67 -14.22 11.77
CA ASN A 118 -4.62 -15.61 12.23
C ASN A 118 -5.48 -15.87 13.49
N GLU A 119 -6.20 -14.87 14.02
CA GLU A 119 -7.09 -15.09 15.16
C GLU A 119 -8.28 -15.98 14.77
N GLU A 120 -8.40 -17.15 15.40
CA GLU A 120 -9.44 -18.14 15.11
C GLU A 120 -10.85 -17.65 15.45
N ASP A 121 -10.98 -16.81 16.48
CA ASP A 121 -12.26 -16.27 16.92
C ASP A 121 -12.67 -15.01 16.12
N GLY A 122 -11.74 -14.43 15.35
CA GLY A 122 -11.95 -13.20 14.58
C GLY A 122 -12.08 -11.93 15.44
N TRP A 123 -11.85 -11.99 16.75
CA TRP A 123 -11.96 -10.85 17.66
C TRP A 123 -10.60 -10.44 18.23
N SER A 124 -10.07 -9.32 17.73
CA SER A 124 -8.85 -8.75 18.29
C SER A 124 -9.16 -7.92 19.53
N ASP A 125 -8.32 -8.02 20.55
CA ASP A 125 -8.48 -7.19 21.73
C ASP A 125 -8.18 -5.70 21.45
N SER A 126 -8.70 -4.83 22.30
CA SER A 126 -8.58 -3.37 22.13
C SER A 126 -7.14 -2.83 22.21
N HIS A 127 -6.19 -3.60 22.76
CA HIS A 127 -4.78 -3.21 22.83
C HIS A 127 -4.10 -3.49 21.50
N HIS A 128 -4.28 -4.71 20.96
CA HIS A 128 -3.78 -5.07 19.63
C HIS A 128 -4.31 -4.15 18.53
N LEU A 129 -5.59 -3.78 18.57
CA LEU A 129 -6.15 -2.84 17.59
C LEU A 129 -5.54 -1.43 17.69
N LYS A 130 -5.18 -0.97 18.90
CA LYS A 130 -4.50 0.32 19.07
C LYS A 130 -3.08 0.29 18.53
N ASP A 131 -2.36 -0.81 18.74
CA ASP A 131 -1.01 -0.99 18.23
C ASP A 131 -1.00 -1.02 16.70
N VAL A 132 -1.98 -1.69 16.07
CA VAL A 132 -2.16 -1.66 14.62
C VAL A 132 -2.46 -0.26 14.11
N VAL A 133 -3.43 0.44 14.70
CA VAL A 133 -3.77 1.82 14.29
C VAL A 133 -2.55 2.74 14.42
N TRP A 134 -1.81 2.63 15.51
CA TRP A 134 -0.59 3.43 15.72
C TRP A 134 0.49 3.11 14.69
N ALA A 135 0.79 1.83 14.45
CA ALA A 135 1.80 1.41 13.48
C ALA A 135 1.40 1.77 12.04
N SER A 136 0.11 1.67 11.69
CA SER A 136 -0.43 2.13 10.41
C SER A 136 -0.28 3.64 10.23
N ASP A 137 -0.54 4.45 11.27
CA ASP A 137 -0.32 5.90 11.24
C ASP A 137 1.16 6.27 11.05
N GLN A 138 2.09 5.54 11.67
CA GLN A 138 3.52 5.75 11.43
C GLN A 138 3.91 5.43 9.97
N LEU A 139 3.34 4.36 9.42
CA LEU A 139 3.60 3.96 8.05
C LEU A 139 3.01 4.94 7.04
N LEU A 140 1.78 5.43 7.27
CA LEU A 140 1.17 6.49 6.45
C LEU A 140 2.04 7.74 6.43
N LYS A 141 2.51 8.21 7.59
CA LYS A 141 3.41 9.37 7.68
C LYS A 141 4.72 9.17 6.93
N ALA A 142 5.31 7.97 7.02
CA ALA A 142 6.52 7.65 6.28
C ALA A 142 6.27 7.65 4.76
N MET A 143 5.09 7.16 4.33
CA MET A 143 4.74 7.06 2.93
C MET A 143 4.32 8.42 2.33
N ASP A 144 3.67 9.29 3.08
CA ASP A 144 3.33 10.67 2.68
C ASP A 144 4.57 11.51 2.35
N ILE A 145 5.71 11.22 2.99
CA ILE A 145 6.99 11.88 2.68
C ILE A 145 7.63 11.29 1.40
N ALA A 146 7.29 10.05 1.05
CA ALA A 146 7.86 9.32 -0.07
C ALA A 146 7.14 9.57 -1.41
N VAL A 147 5.86 9.96 -1.36
CA VAL A 147 5.00 10.32 -2.52
C VAL A 147 5.29 11.76 -2.95
#